data_AF-A0A8B7E528-F1
#
_entry.id   AF-A0A8B7E528-F1
#
_cell.length_a   1.000
_cell.length_b   1.000
_cell.length_c   1.000
_cell.angle_alpha   90.00
_cell.angle_beta   90.00
_cell.angle_gamma   90.00
#
_symmetry.space_group_name_H-M   'P 1'
#
loop_
_entity.id
_entity.type
_entity.pdbx_description
1 polymer ?
#
loop_
_entity_poly.entity_id
_entity_poly.type
_entity_poly.pdbx_seq_one_letter_code
_entity_poly.pdbx_strand_id
1 'polypeptide(L)'
;MSNQLIARLSRVGGTTLKENIKNILESLMSYKVMAGFNMKGNNRNEKNKQEVQDKLSFEKLKFFELIIESILTKRSEATISDIKAEVQKILRYAPSKVVVKDGGLLPKDHIET
;
A
#
# COMPACT_ATOMS: atom_id res chain seq x y z
N MET A 1 -14.56 -7.91 -12.83
CA MET A 1 -14.39 -6.53 -12.31
C MET A 1 -14.62 -5.54 -13.45
N SER A 2 -14.83 -4.24 -13.19
CA SER A 2 -15.09 -3.27 -14.28
C SER A 2 -13.82 -3.03 -15.10
N ASN A 3 -13.84 -3.39 -16.39
CA ASN A 3 -12.72 -3.18 -17.33
C ASN A 3 -12.24 -1.71 -17.39
N GLN A 4 -13.11 -0.76 -17.07
CA GLN A 4 -12.77 0.66 -17.02
C GLN A 4 -11.80 0.99 -15.88
N LEU A 5 -11.91 0.32 -14.73
CA LEU A 5 -11.04 0.58 -13.58
C LEU A 5 -9.62 0.05 -13.85
N ILE A 6 -9.51 -1.14 -14.42
CA ILE A 6 -8.23 -1.74 -14.85
C ILE A 6 -7.54 -0.83 -15.88
N ALA A 7 -8.29 -0.35 -16.87
CA ALA A 7 -7.76 0.56 -17.89
C ALA A 7 -7.33 1.93 -17.33
N ARG A 8 -7.96 2.42 -16.26
CA ARG A 8 -7.54 3.65 -15.58
C ARG A 8 -6.28 3.43 -14.75
N LEU A 9 -6.21 2.33 -14.00
CA LEU A 9 -5.06 2.03 -13.15
C LEU A 9 -3.82 1.64 -13.95
N SER A 10 -3.97 1.02 -15.13
CA SER A 10 -2.83 0.74 -16.01
C SER A 10 -2.18 2.02 -16.55
N ARG A 11 -2.89 3.15 -16.53
CA ARG A 11 -2.40 4.49 -16.92
C ARG A 11 -1.74 5.26 -15.79
N VAL A 12 -1.96 4.88 -14.52
CA VAL A 12 -1.36 5.55 -13.35
C VAL A 12 0.18 5.52 -13.40
N GLY A 13 0.76 4.60 -14.18
CA GLY A 13 2.13 4.70 -14.70
C GLY A 13 3.24 4.48 -13.66
N GLY A 14 4.47 4.40 -14.16
CA GLY A 14 5.71 4.15 -13.42
C GLY A 14 6.77 3.53 -14.34
N THR A 15 8.00 4.04 -14.31
CA THR A 15 9.08 3.59 -15.20
C THR A 15 9.61 2.21 -14.80
N THR A 16 9.41 1.83 -13.54
CA THR A 16 9.71 0.50 -13.00
C THR A 16 8.46 -0.19 -12.47
N LEU A 17 8.51 -1.52 -12.33
CA LEU A 17 7.43 -2.31 -11.70
C LEU A 17 7.09 -1.78 -10.29
N LYS A 18 8.13 -1.47 -9.51
CA LYS A 18 8.01 -0.89 -8.16
C LYS A 18 7.25 0.42 -8.16
N GLU A 19 7.63 1.36 -9.02
CA GLU A 19 6.94 2.65 -9.13
C GLU A 19 5.48 2.47 -9.56
N ASN A 20 5.24 1.58 -10.52
CA ASN A 20 3.89 1.36 -11.01
C ASN A 20 2.96 0.82 -9.93
N ILE A 21 3.42 -0.18 -9.16
CA ILE A 21 2.67 -0.75 -8.03
C ILE A 21 2.47 0.30 -6.94
N LYS A 22 3.52 1.06 -6.60
CA LYS A 22 3.44 2.13 -5.60
C LYS A 22 2.39 3.17 -5.98
N ASN A 23 2.43 3.69 -7.20
CA ASN A 23 1.51 4.73 -7.66
C ASN A 23 0.05 4.23 -7.67
N ILE A 24 -0.17 2.97 -8.08
CA ILE A 24 -1.52 2.34 -8.02
C ILE A 24 -1.99 2.26 -6.56
N LEU A 25 -1.16 1.75 -5.65
CA LEU A 25 -1.52 1.63 -4.24
C LEU A 25 -1.82 3.00 -3.61
N GLU A 26 -0.97 4.01 -3.86
CA GLU A 26 -1.18 5.39 -3.36
C GLU A 26 -2.43 6.05 -3.96
N SER A 27 -2.82 5.68 -5.17
CA SER A 27 -4.07 6.16 -5.80
C SER A 27 -5.32 5.52 -5.20
N LEU A 28 -5.20 4.29 -4.67
CA LEU A 28 -6.33 3.54 -4.13
C LEU A 28 -6.51 3.73 -2.61
N MET A 29 -5.43 3.99 -1.88
CA MET A 29 -5.48 4.06 -0.43
C MET A 29 -4.35 4.90 0.16
N SER A 30 -4.59 5.45 1.35
CA SER A 30 -3.57 6.16 2.12
C SER A 30 -2.59 5.21 2.80
N TYR A 31 -1.40 5.72 3.14
CA TYR A 31 -0.42 4.97 3.95
C TYR A 31 -0.97 4.47 5.29
N LYS A 32 -1.90 5.22 5.91
CA LYS A 32 -2.59 4.80 7.15
C LYS A 32 -3.42 3.53 6.91
N VAL A 33 -4.12 3.45 5.78
CA VAL A 33 -4.88 2.26 5.39
C VAL A 33 -3.93 1.12 5.07
N MET A 34 -2.89 1.36 4.26
CA MET A 34 -1.87 0.35 3.92
C MET A 34 -1.18 -0.25 5.16
N ALA A 35 -0.94 0.55 6.20
CA ALA A 35 -0.31 0.09 7.43
C ALA A 35 -1.10 -1.02 8.15
N GLY A 36 -2.42 -1.05 7.97
CA GLY A 36 -3.31 -2.08 8.50
C GLY A 36 -3.27 -3.41 7.74
N PHE A 37 -2.50 -3.51 6.65
CA PHE A 37 -2.40 -4.71 5.83
C PHE A 37 -0.99 -5.32 5.84
N ASN A 38 -0.94 -6.63 5.64
CA ASN A 38 0.22 -7.35 5.12
C ASN A 38 -0.29 -8.36 4.05
N MET A 39 0.57 -9.14 3.39
CA MET A 39 0.08 -10.05 2.35
C MET A 39 -0.86 -11.16 2.91
N LYS A 40 -0.48 -11.82 4.01
CA LYS A 40 -1.13 -13.07 4.47
C LYS A 40 -2.23 -12.89 5.53
N GLY A 41 -2.29 -11.74 6.17
CA GLY A 41 -3.02 -11.49 7.41
C GLY A 41 -2.30 -12.05 8.64
N ASN A 42 -2.70 -11.55 9.83
CA ASN A 42 -2.19 -11.86 11.17
C ASN A 42 -0.70 -11.54 11.38
N ASN A 43 -0.36 -10.95 12.52
CA ASN A 43 1.03 -10.75 12.94
C ASN A 43 1.37 -11.75 14.05
N ARG A 44 1.73 -12.99 13.67
CA ARG A 44 2.38 -13.88 14.64
C ARG A 44 3.82 -13.45 14.82
N ASN A 45 4.06 -12.54 15.78
CA ASN A 45 5.38 -12.35 16.32
C ASN A 45 5.50 -13.25 17.56
N GLU A 46 5.74 -14.55 17.34
CA GLU A 46 5.94 -15.52 18.43
C GLU A 46 7.20 -15.26 19.26
N LYS A 47 8.07 -14.33 18.83
CA LYS A 47 9.39 -14.11 19.45
C LYS A 47 9.46 -12.95 20.44
N ASN A 48 8.63 -11.93 20.31
CA ASN A 48 8.64 -10.77 21.20
C ASN A 48 7.21 -10.46 21.60
N LYS A 49 6.88 -10.58 22.89
CA LYS A 49 5.59 -10.26 23.53
C LYS A 49 5.22 -8.76 23.46
N GLN A 50 5.43 -8.12 22.32
CA GLN A 50 4.86 -6.82 22.02
C GLN A 50 3.53 -7.05 21.29
N GLU A 51 2.50 -6.33 21.72
CA GLU A 51 1.21 -6.29 21.04
C GLU A 51 1.42 -5.76 19.61
N VAL A 52 1.61 -6.68 18.66
CA VAL A 52 1.62 -6.31 17.26
C VAL A 52 0.19 -6.31 16.81
N GLN A 53 -0.33 -5.12 16.50
CA GLN A 53 -1.67 -4.93 15.96
C GLN A 53 -1.95 -5.93 14.83
N ASP A 54 -3.06 -6.66 14.91
CA ASP A 54 -3.43 -7.62 13.87
C ASP A 54 -3.61 -6.91 12.53
N LYS A 55 -2.95 -7.44 11.50
CA LYS A 55 -3.03 -6.93 10.13
C LYS A 55 -3.97 -7.77 9.30
N LEU A 56 -4.72 -7.12 8.44
CA LEU A 56 -5.60 -7.75 7.46
C LEU A 56 -4.77 -8.33 6.30
N SER A 57 -5.27 -9.41 5.69
CA SER A 57 -4.68 -10.02 4.51
C SER A 57 -5.01 -9.22 3.25
N PHE A 58 -3.98 -8.67 2.61
CA PHE A 58 -4.11 -7.94 1.35
C PHE A 58 -4.35 -8.88 0.17
N GLU A 59 -3.71 -10.06 0.18
CA GLU A 59 -3.82 -11.00 -0.95
C GLU A 59 -5.22 -11.59 -1.12
N LYS A 60 -6.03 -11.58 -0.05
CA LYS A 60 -7.44 -12.01 -0.07
C LYS A 60 -8.41 -10.93 -0.57
N LEU A 61 -7.93 -9.70 -0.80
CA LEU A 61 -8.78 -8.62 -1.30
C LEU A 61 -8.93 -8.75 -2.82
N LYS A 62 -10.15 -8.54 -3.32
CA LYS A 62 -10.40 -8.35 -4.77
C LYS A 62 -9.56 -7.23 -5.38
N PHE A 63 -9.16 -6.25 -4.59
CA PHE A 63 -8.25 -5.19 -5.02
C PHE A 63 -6.86 -5.71 -5.43
N PHE A 64 -6.38 -6.79 -4.81
CA PHE A 64 -5.09 -7.37 -5.16
C PHE A 64 -5.12 -8.01 -6.56
N GLU A 65 -6.21 -8.74 -6.88
CA GLU A 65 -6.45 -9.25 -8.24
C GLU A 65 -6.47 -8.12 -9.27
N LEU A 66 -7.13 -7.02 -8.93
CA LEU A 66 -7.21 -5.84 -9.79
C LEU A 66 -5.82 -5.22 -10.06
N ILE A 67 -4.99 -5.11 -9.03
CA ILE A 67 -3.61 -4.61 -9.17
C ILE A 67 -2.82 -5.54 -10.10
N ILE A 68 -2.95 -6.86 -9.95
CA ILE A 68 -2.30 -7.83 -10.84
C ILE A 68 -2.73 -7.60 -12.29
N GLU A 69 -4.03 -7.59 -12.57
CA GLU A 69 -4.58 -7.40 -13.92
C GLU A 69 -4.13 -6.06 -14.54
N SER A 70 -4.15 -4.99 -13.74
CA SER A 70 -3.73 -3.65 -14.15
C SER A 70 -2.25 -3.59 -14.52
N ILE A 71 -1.39 -4.24 -13.72
CA ILE A 71 0.05 -4.29 -13.99
C ILE A 71 0.32 -5.15 -15.23
N LEU A 72 -0.26 -6.35 -15.32
CA LEU A 72 -0.03 -7.24 -16.47
C LEU A 72 -0.54 -6.66 -17.79
N THR A 73 -1.57 -5.81 -17.75
CA THR A 73 -2.05 -5.05 -18.93
C THR A 73 -0.98 -4.08 -19.46
N LYS A 74 -0.14 -3.51 -18.57
CA LYS A 74 0.89 -2.52 -18.95
C LYS A 74 2.28 -3.14 -19.10
N ARG A 75 2.55 -4.20 -18.35
CA ARG A 75 3.84 -4.89 -18.17
C ARG A 75 3.62 -6.39 -18.23
N SER A 76 3.42 -6.90 -19.44
CA SER A 76 3.17 -8.33 -19.68
C SER A 76 4.35 -9.21 -19.31
N GLU A 77 5.55 -8.64 -19.13
CA GLU A 77 6.77 -9.33 -18.72
C GLU A 77 6.85 -9.63 -17.21
N ALA A 78 6.04 -8.94 -16.39
CA ALA A 78 6.07 -9.13 -14.94
C ALA A 78 5.37 -10.44 -14.55
N THR A 79 5.89 -11.13 -13.53
CA THR A 79 5.20 -12.30 -12.97
C THR A 79 4.32 -11.89 -11.79
N ILE A 80 3.29 -12.70 -11.49
CA ILE A 80 2.47 -12.53 -10.28
C ILE A 80 3.35 -12.56 -9.01
N SER A 81 4.41 -13.37 -9.02
CA SER A 81 5.38 -13.45 -7.91
C SER A 81 6.11 -12.12 -7.70
N ASP A 82 6.56 -11.48 -8.77
CA ASP A 82 7.26 -10.19 -8.70
C ASP A 82 6.33 -9.09 -8.19
N ILE A 83 5.07 -9.08 -8.66
CA ILE A 83 4.04 -8.15 -8.21
C ILE A 83 3.79 -8.33 -6.71
N LYS A 84 3.62 -9.59 -6.27
CA LYS A 84 3.40 -9.93 -4.86
C LYS A 84 4.57 -9.48 -3.98
N ALA A 85 5.80 -9.69 -4.44
CA ALA A 85 6.99 -9.30 -3.71
C ALA A 85 7.07 -7.77 -3.54
N GLU A 86 6.77 -6.98 -4.57
CA GLU A 86 6.79 -5.52 -4.45
C GLU A 86 5.65 -4.97 -3.61
N VAL A 87 4.43 -5.50 -3.74
CA VAL A 87 3.32 -5.12 -2.85
C VAL A 87 3.71 -5.40 -1.40
N GLN A 88 4.29 -6.57 -1.11
CA GLN A 88 4.75 -6.91 0.24
C GLN A 88 5.77 -5.92 0.77
N LYS A 89 6.75 -5.50 -0.04
CA LYS A 89 7.75 -4.49 0.38
C LYS A 89 7.06 -3.18 0.70
N ILE A 90 6.16 -2.69 -0.15
CA ILE A 90 5.45 -1.42 0.06
C ILE A 90 4.61 -1.46 1.35
N LEU A 91 3.83 -2.52 1.57
CA LEU A 91 3.02 -2.70 2.78
C LEU A 91 3.88 -2.80 4.06
N ARG A 92 5.09 -3.37 3.98
CA ARG A 92 6.03 -3.43 5.11
C ARG A 92 6.53 -2.04 5.51
N TYR A 93 6.75 -1.14 4.55
CA TYR A 93 7.24 0.22 4.80
C TYR A 93 6.13 1.22 5.12
N ALA A 94 4.86 0.91 4.81
CA ALA A 94 3.74 1.82 5.00
C ALA A 94 3.59 2.37 6.45
N PRO A 95 3.75 1.57 7.52
CA PRO A 95 3.67 2.07 8.89
C PRO A 95 4.65 3.22 9.19
N SER A 96 5.88 3.15 8.67
CA SER A 96 6.90 4.19 8.85
C SER A 96 6.58 5.51 8.15
N LYS A 97 5.55 5.53 7.29
CA LYS A 97 5.06 6.72 6.59
C LYS A 97 3.81 7.32 7.24
N VAL A 98 3.25 6.67 8.25
CA VAL A 98 2.13 7.22 9.02
C VAL A 98 2.70 8.26 9.98
N VAL A 99 2.54 9.54 9.64
CA VAL A 99 2.78 10.63 10.60
C VAL A 99 1.70 10.50 11.67
N VAL A 100 2.08 10.08 12.87
CA VAL A 100 1.20 10.18 14.04
C VAL A 100 1.10 11.67 14.35
N LYS A 101 0.04 12.33 13.86
CA LYS A 101 -0.38 13.60 14.46
C LYS A 101 -1.06 13.24 15.77
N ASP A 102 -0.25 12.91 16.77
CA ASP A 102 -0.70 13.01 18.16
C ASP A 102 -1.00 14.50 18.39
N GLY A 103 -2.19 14.78 18.92
CA GLY A 103 -2.63 16.15 19.18
C GLY A 103 -1.68 16.88 20.12
N GLY A 104 -1.41 18.16 19.81
CA GLY A 104 -0.88 19.13 20.75
C GLY A 104 0.49 19.70 20.41
N LEU A 105 0.58 20.61 19.44
CA LEU A 105 0.62 22.06 19.68
C LEU A 105 0.68 22.71 18.29
N LEU A 106 -0.26 23.61 18.00
CA LEU A 106 -0.07 24.58 16.92
C LEU A 106 1.25 25.32 17.20
N PRO A 107 2.10 25.58 16.19
CA PRO A 107 3.11 26.62 16.33
C PRO A 107 2.38 27.91 16.71
N LYS A 108 2.71 28.46 17.88
CA LYS A 108 2.39 29.85 18.20
C LYS A 108 3.33 30.73 17.37
N ASP A 109 3.05 30.83 16.08
CA ASP A 109 3.29 32.07 15.36
C ASP A 109 2.00 32.87 15.61
N HIS A 110 1.82 33.56 16.76
CA HIS A 110 2.29 34.94 16.93
C HIS A 110 2.34 35.71 15.61
N ILE A 111 1.21 35.68 14.89
CA ILE A 111 0.70 36.86 14.20
C ILE A 111 0.20 37.79 15.32
N GLU A 112 1.01 38.78 15.67
CA GLU A 112 0.63 40.14 16.10
C GLU A 112 1.89 40.88 16.55
N THR A 113 2.58 41.54 15.63
CA THR A 113 2.62 43.02 15.50
C THR A 113 3.45 43.42 14.29
#